data_AF-A0A2E5YGF5-F1
#
_entry.id   AF-A0A2E5YGF5-F1
#
_cell.length_a   1.000
_cell.length_b   1.000
_cell.length_c   1.000
_cell.angle_alpha   90.00
_cell.angle_beta   90.00
_cell.angle_gamma   90.00
#
_symmetry.space_group_name_H-M   'P 1'
#
loop_
_entity.id
_entity.type
_entity.pdbx_description
1 polymer ?
#
loop_
_entity_poly.entity_id
_entity_poly.type
_entity_poly.pdbx_seq_one_letter_code
_entity_poly.pdbx_strand_id
1 'polypeptide(L)'
;MGEDLLAKLYRPPPLRMMNAFGRALAGFGVVTPISLEAESLLVAASKATGLSDFGPDSFRLGLAKLLESIEAKGRLMLFGRYFARLQLVELMSHRLQLTDYRKRRPEIVDEVIQRPLFILGLQRTGTTLLYGLLAEGPAHRAPLSWEIDQPCPPAETETYLADPRIEMTRARFD
;
A
#
# COMPACT_ATOMS: atom_id res chain seq x y z
N MET A 1 1.03 25.88 21.93
CA MET A 1 2.45 25.48 22.08
C MET A 1 2.61 24.09 21.46
N GLY A 2 2.79 24.00 20.14
CA GLY A 2 2.76 22.70 19.44
C GLY A 2 3.07 22.73 17.95
N GLU A 3 3.66 23.81 17.43
CA GLU A 3 3.88 23.96 15.97
C GLU A 3 5.16 23.29 15.45
N ASP A 4 6.04 22.76 16.29
CA ASP A 4 7.43 22.49 15.85
C ASP A 4 7.92 21.04 16.07
N LEU A 5 7.02 20.10 16.36
CA LEU A 5 7.39 18.68 16.52
C LEU A 5 7.75 18.00 15.18
N LEU A 6 7.18 18.47 14.06
CA LEU A 6 7.49 17.97 12.72
C LEU A 6 8.70 18.64 12.07
N ALA A 7 9.14 19.80 12.56
CA ALA A 7 10.28 20.52 12.00
C ALA A 7 11.63 19.86 12.32
N LYS A 8 11.70 19.10 13.41
CA LYS A 8 12.90 18.42 13.91
C LYS A 8 12.95 16.92 13.62
N LEU A 9 12.17 16.43 12.65
CA LEU A 9 12.36 15.08 12.14
C LEU A 9 13.75 15.00 11.47
N TYR A 10 14.63 14.17 12.03
CA TYR A 10 15.94 13.89 11.45
C TYR A 10 15.77 13.41 10.01
N ARG A 11 16.42 14.09 9.07
CA ARG A 11 16.44 13.73 7.65
C ARG A 11 17.86 13.35 7.28
N PRO A 12 18.12 12.08 6.90
CA PRO A 12 19.46 11.68 6.52
C PRO A 12 19.98 12.55 5.36
N PRO A 13 21.29 12.84 5.29
CA PRO A 13 21.85 13.78 4.32
C PRO A 13 21.45 13.53 2.85
N PRO A 14 21.39 12.27 2.34
CA PRO A 14 20.95 12.00 0.97
C PRO A 14 19.51 12.46 0.68
N LEU A 15 18.62 12.27 1.67
CA LEU A 15 17.23 12.67 1.57
C LEU A 15 17.08 14.20 1.52
N ARG A 16 17.93 14.93 2.25
CA ARG A 16 17.94 16.40 2.22
C ARG A 16 18.39 16.92 0.85
N MET A 17 19.42 16.32 0.27
CA MET A 17 19.91 16.66 -1.08
C MET A 17 18.83 16.47 -2.13
N MET A 18 18.17 15.30 -2.14
CA MET A 18 17.11 15.02 -3.13
C MET A 18 15.94 16.01 -3.02
N ASN A 19 15.52 16.34 -1.80
CA ASN A 19 14.47 17.36 -1.60
C ASN A 19 14.94 18.78 -1.98
N ALA A 20 16.23 19.10 -1.79
CA ALA A 20 16.79 20.38 -2.22
C ALA A 20 16.83 20.49 -3.75
N PHE A 21 17.24 19.43 -4.44
CA PHE A 21 17.22 19.34 -5.89
C PHE A 21 15.79 19.50 -6.45
N GLY A 22 14.82 18.82 -5.85
CA GLY A 22 13.41 18.99 -6.21
C GLY A 22 12.90 20.42 -6.09
N ARG A 23 13.31 21.15 -5.04
CA ARG A 23 12.97 22.58 -4.90
C ARG A 23 13.66 23.45 -5.94
N ALA A 24 14.92 23.17 -6.27
CA ALA A 24 15.64 23.90 -7.31
C ALA A 24 14.94 23.74 -8.67
N LEU A 25 14.61 22.49 -9.07
CA LEU A 25 13.88 22.21 -10.31
C LEU A 25 12.50 22.92 -10.36
N ALA A 26 11.75 22.89 -9.26
CA ALA A 26 10.48 23.61 -9.18
C ALA A 26 10.65 25.13 -9.34
N GLY A 27 11.73 25.71 -8.81
CA GLY A 27 12.08 27.12 -8.99
C GLY A 27 12.44 27.49 -10.43
N PHE A 28 12.86 26.53 -11.25
CA PHE A 28 13.09 26.69 -12.69
C PHE A 28 11.86 26.38 -13.56
N GLY A 29 10.68 26.22 -12.96
CA GLY A 29 9.43 25.95 -13.69
C GLY A 29 9.32 24.54 -14.26
N VAL A 30 10.20 23.61 -13.85
CA VAL A 30 10.13 22.21 -14.25
C VAL A 30 9.01 21.52 -13.46
N VAL A 31 7.99 21.04 -14.17
CA VAL A 31 6.91 20.22 -13.59
C VAL A 31 7.52 19.01 -12.87
N THR A 32 7.01 18.69 -11.69
CA THR A 32 7.57 17.64 -10.81
C THR A 32 7.86 16.36 -11.61
N PRO A 33 9.08 15.79 -11.55
CA PRO A 33 9.51 14.69 -12.42
C PRO A 33 8.80 13.36 -12.15
N ILE A 34 7.92 13.31 -11.15
CA ILE A 34 7.22 12.12 -10.68
C ILE A 34 5.74 12.40 -10.86
N SER A 35 5.09 11.84 -11.88
CA SER A 35 3.65 12.04 -12.06
C SER A 35 2.87 11.29 -10.96
N LEU A 36 1.77 11.89 -10.48
CA LEU A 36 0.76 11.21 -9.66
C LEU A 36 -0.59 11.16 -10.39
N GLU A 37 -0.61 11.36 -11.70
CA GLU A 37 -1.82 11.22 -12.50
C GLU A 37 -2.30 9.77 -12.50
N ALA A 38 -3.62 9.58 -12.41
CA ALA A 38 -4.22 8.25 -12.30
C ALA A 38 -3.76 7.32 -13.44
N GLU A 39 -3.85 7.77 -14.69
CA GLU A 39 -3.44 6.96 -15.85
C GLU A 39 -1.96 6.59 -15.81
N SER A 40 -1.09 7.50 -15.35
CA SER A 40 0.34 7.20 -15.18
C SER A 40 0.60 6.11 -14.14
N LEU A 41 -0.23 6.03 -13.10
CA LEU A 41 -0.15 5.00 -12.06
C LEU A 41 -0.68 3.66 -12.58
N LEU A 42 -1.81 3.66 -13.30
CA LEU A 42 -2.41 2.46 -13.89
C LEU A 42 -1.48 1.82 -14.92
N VAL A 43 -0.93 2.62 -15.84
CA VAL A 43 0.05 2.14 -16.84
C VAL A 43 1.29 1.54 -16.17
N ALA A 44 1.80 2.17 -15.10
CA ALA A 44 2.96 1.65 -14.38
C ALA A 44 2.67 0.32 -13.69
N ALA A 45 1.50 0.19 -13.04
CA ALA A 45 1.07 -1.07 -12.42
C ALA A 45 0.86 -2.18 -13.46
N SER A 46 0.25 -1.85 -14.61
CA SER A 46 0.09 -2.80 -15.71
C SER A 46 1.42 -3.26 -16.27
N LYS A 47 2.40 -2.36 -16.42
CA LYS A 47 3.74 -2.72 -16.85
C LYS A 47 4.45 -3.62 -15.82
N ALA A 48 4.29 -3.32 -14.53
CA ALA A 48 4.93 -4.08 -13.45
C ALA A 48 4.39 -5.51 -13.32
N THR A 49 3.10 -5.71 -13.61
CA THR A 49 2.41 -7.01 -13.44
C THR A 49 2.22 -7.78 -14.75
N GLY A 50 2.26 -7.12 -15.90
CA GLY A 50 1.86 -7.69 -17.18
C GLY A 50 0.34 -7.80 -17.38
N LEU A 51 -0.46 -7.24 -16.46
CA LEU A 51 -1.94 -7.33 -16.46
C LEU A 51 -2.57 -5.97 -16.79
N SER A 52 -3.76 -5.95 -17.35
CA SER A 52 -4.46 -4.70 -17.73
C SER A 52 -5.89 -4.59 -17.20
N ASP A 53 -6.42 -5.65 -16.59
CA ASP A 53 -7.80 -5.71 -16.12
C ASP A 53 -7.90 -5.38 -14.64
N PHE A 54 -8.32 -4.14 -14.34
CA PHE A 54 -8.53 -3.66 -12.97
C PHE A 54 -9.91 -4.03 -12.39
N GLY A 55 -10.71 -4.81 -13.11
CA GLY A 55 -12.07 -5.15 -12.71
C GLY A 55 -13.00 -3.94 -12.73
N PRO A 56 -14.06 -3.92 -11.87
CA PRO A 56 -15.02 -2.83 -11.85
C PRO A 56 -14.38 -1.46 -11.53
N ASP A 57 -14.89 -0.39 -12.13
CA ASP A 57 -14.34 0.97 -12.00
C ASP A 57 -14.60 1.66 -10.65
N SER A 58 -15.20 0.97 -9.68
CA SER A 58 -15.59 1.54 -8.37
C SER A 58 -14.43 2.19 -7.60
N PHE A 59 -13.19 1.74 -7.82
CA PHE A 59 -12.00 2.29 -7.19
C PHE A 59 -11.58 3.66 -7.76
N ARG A 60 -11.93 3.98 -9.01
CA ARG A 60 -11.43 5.17 -9.72
C ARG A 60 -11.85 6.46 -9.04
N LEU A 61 -13.07 6.52 -8.50
CA LEU A 61 -13.56 7.68 -7.76
C LEU A 61 -12.74 7.93 -6.49
N GLY A 62 -12.43 6.88 -5.73
CA GLY A 62 -11.61 6.98 -4.53
C GLY A 62 -10.18 7.40 -4.85
N LEU A 63 -9.59 6.82 -5.90
CA LEU A 63 -8.26 7.19 -6.40
C LEU A 63 -8.22 8.66 -6.82
N ALA A 64 -9.18 9.13 -7.61
CA ALA A 64 -9.25 10.52 -8.06
C ALA A 64 -9.29 11.50 -6.88
N LYS A 65 -10.15 11.25 -5.88
CA LYS A 65 -10.24 12.08 -4.67
C LYS A 65 -8.95 12.07 -3.84
N LEU A 66 -8.30 10.92 -3.72
CA LEU A 66 -7.03 10.79 -3.02
C LEU A 66 -5.95 11.64 -3.71
N LEU A 67 -5.82 11.51 -5.03
CA LEU A 67 -4.85 12.24 -5.83
C LEU A 67 -5.10 13.74 -5.77
N GLU A 68 -6.36 14.17 -5.93
CA GLU A 68 -6.76 15.57 -5.77
C GLU A 68 -6.35 16.12 -4.39
N SER A 69 -6.61 15.37 -3.31
CA SER A 69 -6.22 15.78 -1.96
C SER A 69 -4.71 15.84 -1.78
N ILE A 70 -3.96 14.89 -2.34
CA ILE A 70 -2.49 14.89 -2.28
C ILE A 70 -1.92 16.11 -2.99
N GLU A 71 -2.41 16.41 -4.19
CA GLU A 71 -1.93 17.55 -4.99
C GLU A 71 -2.32 18.89 -4.35
N ALA A 72 -3.57 19.02 -3.89
CA ALA A 72 -4.07 20.27 -3.34
C ALA A 72 -3.54 20.57 -1.92
N LYS A 73 -3.39 19.55 -1.07
CA LYS A 73 -3.14 19.72 0.37
C LYS A 73 -1.95 18.95 0.92
N GLY A 74 -1.43 17.96 0.18
CA GLY A 74 -0.39 17.05 0.68
C GLY A 74 0.96 17.72 0.92
N ARG A 75 1.26 18.84 0.25
CA ARG A 75 2.54 19.60 0.37
C ARG A 75 3.76 18.67 0.32
N LEU A 76 3.70 17.66 -0.55
CA LEU A 76 4.73 16.63 -0.61
C LEU A 76 6.04 17.21 -1.16
N MET A 77 7.14 16.90 -0.47
CA MET A 77 8.47 17.09 -1.02
C MET A 77 8.76 16.01 -2.07
N LEU A 78 9.81 16.19 -2.88
CA LEU A 78 10.15 15.25 -3.95
C LEU A 78 10.20 13.79 -3.49
N PHE A 79 10.83 13.52 -2.34
CA PHE A 79 10.87 12.16 -1.80
C PHE A 79 9.48 11.64 -1.37
N GLY A 80 8.67 12.50 -0.73
CA GLY A 80 7.32 12.12 -0.33
C GLY A 80 6.46 11.78 -1.56
N ARG A 81 6.64 12.54 -2.65
CA ARG A 81 5.98 12.28 -3.93
C ARG A 81 6.45 10.98 -4.57
N TYR A 82 7.76 10.70 -4.53
CA TYR A 82 8.32 9.42 -4.98
C TYR A 82 7.71 8.24 -4.21
N PHE A 83 7.71 8.32 -2.87
CA PHE A 83 7.19 7.25 -2.03
C PHE A 83 5.67 7.06 -2.18
N ALA A 84 4.91 8.15 -2.33
CA ALA A 84 3.49 8.09 -2.63
C ALA A 84 3.23 7.38 -3.97
N ARG A 85 4.01 7.70 -5.01
CA ARG A 85 3.90 7.02 -6.31
C ARG A 85 4.19 5.52 -6.17
N LEU A 86 5.25 5.13 -5.45
CA LEU A 86 5.58 3.72 -5.24
C LEU A 86 4.42 2.96 -4.59
N GLN A 87 3.87 3.47 -3.48
CA GLN A 87 2.75 2.84 -2.79
C GLN A 87 1.49 2.76 -3.67
N LEU A 88 1.17 3.82 -4.40
CA LEU A 88 -0.02 3.83 -5.26
C LEU A 88 0.12 2.83 -6.42
N VAL A 89 1.30 2.71 -7.01
CA VAL A 89 1.58 1.69 -8.04
C VAL A 89 1.50 0.29 -7.46
N GLU A 90 2.03 0.05 -6.25
CA GLU A 90 1.94 -1.23 -5.53
C GLU A 90 0.47 -1.62 -5.28
N LEU A 91 -0.35 -0.71 -4.75
CA LEU A 91 -1.79 -0.94 -4.53
C LEU A 91 -2.56 -1.23 -5.83
N MET A 92 -2.23 -0.53 -6.91
CA MET A 92 -2.83 -0.80 -8.23
C MET A 92 -2.38 -2.15 -8.80
N SER A 93 -1.15 -2.57 -8.50
CA SER A 93 -0.62 -3.87 -8.90
C SER A 93 -1.31 -5.01 -8.15
N HIS A 94 -1.54 -4.85 -6.84
CA HIS A 94 -2.34 -5.80 -6.05
C HIS A 94 -3.76 -5.92 -6.58
N ARG A 95 -4.38 -4.80 -6.99
CA ARG A 95 -5.71 -4.83 -7.61
C ARG A 95 -5.74 -5.66 -8.89
N LEU A 96 -4.76 -5.49 -9.78
CA LEU A 96 -4.64 -6.27 -11.02
C LEU A 96 -4.49 -7.77 -10.70
N GLN A 97 -3.55 -8.11 -9.82
CA GLN A 97 -3.27 -9.49 -9.45
C GLN A 97 -4.47 -10.18 -8.82
N LEU A 98 -5.16 -9.50 -7.89
CA LEU A 98 -6.36 -10.04 -7.24
C LEU A 98 -7.53 -10.21 -8.22
N THR A 99 -7.69 -9.27 -9.14
CA THR A 99 -8.73 -9.34 -10.19
C THR A 99 -8.47 -10.53 -11.11
N ASP A 100 -7.24 -10.67 -11.59
CA ASP A 100 -6.83 -11.79 -12.43
C ASP A 100 -6.94 -13.14 -11.70
N TYR A 101 -6.50 -13.21 -10.45
CA TYR A 101 -6.61 -14.43 -9.65
C TYR A 101 -8.06 -14.88 -9.48
N ARG A 102 -8.97 -13.95 -9.16
CA ARG A 102 -10.43 -14.25 -9.04
C ARG A 102 -11.07 -14.63 -10.38
N LYS A 103 -10.62 -14.06 -11.50
CA LYS A 103 -11.10 -14.45 -12.84
C LYS A 103 -10.69 -15.87 -13.19
N ARG A 104 -9.47 -16.27 -12.83
CA ARG A 104 -8.95 -17.61 -13.06
C ARG A 104 -9.54 -18.65 -12.10
N ARG A 105 -10.10 -18.21 -10.98
CA ARG A 105 -10.67 -19.06 -9.92
C ARG A 105 -12.07 -18.58 -9.50
N PRO A 106 -13.09 -18.78 -10.35
CA PRO A 106 -14.45 -18.33 -10.05
C PRO A 106 -15.04 -18.99 -8.80
N GLU A 107 -14.57 -20.18 -8.42
CA GLU A 107 -15.00 -20.91 -7.23
C GLU A 107 -14.78 -20.14 -5.92
N ILE A 108 -13.85 -19.19 -5.89
CA ILE A 108 -13.58 -18.34 -4.72
C ILE A 108 -14.81 -17.54 -4.31
N VAL A 109 -15.70 -17.22 -5.26
CA VAL A 109 -16.93 -16.45 -4.98
C VAL A 109 -17.93 -17.27 -4.16
N ASP A 110 -17.85 -18.59 -4.20
CA ASP A 110 -18.76 -19.49 -3.49
C ASP A 110 -18.32 -19.75 -2.03
N GLU A 111 -17.11 -19.32 -1.66
CA GLU A 111 -16.58 -19.47 -0.29
C GLU A 111 -17.38 -18.65 0.73
N VAL A 112 -17.77 -19.30 1.84
CA VAL A 112 -18.59 -18.69 2.88
C VAL A 112 -17.73 -18.35 4.11
N ILE A 113 -17.55 -17.06 4.37
CA ILE A 113 -16.89 -16.58 5.59
C ILE A 113 -17.91 -16.61 6.75
N GLN A 114 -17.86 -17.67 7.56
CA GLN A 114 -18.78 -17.87 8.68
C GLN A 114 -18.33 -17.11 9.93
N ARG A 115 -19.22 -16.29 10.51
CA ARG A 115 -19.03 -15.60 11.80
C ARG A 115 -17.70 -14.81 11.91
N PRO A 116 -17.39 -13.91 10.96
CA PRO A 116 -16.16 -13.12 11.04
C PRO A 116 -16.17 -12.19 12.26
N LEU A 117 -15.00 -12.05 12.91
CA LEU A 117 -14.78 -11.10 13.98
C LEU A 117 -14.12 -9.83 13.45
N PHE A 118 -14.69 -8.68 13.77
CA PHE A 118 -14.13 -7.37 13.42
C PHE A 118 -13.74 -6.61 14.69
N ILE A 119 -12.50 -6.12 14.73
CA ILE A 119 -12.03 -5.23 15.78
C ILE A 119 -12.19 -3.79 15.30
N LEU A 120 -13.04 -3.03 15.98
CA LEU A 120 -13.26 -1.61 15.70
C LEU A 120 -12.86 -0.79 16.93
N GLY A 121 -12.29 0.39 16.71
CA GLY A 121 -11.84 1.28 17.78
C GLY A 121 -10.95 2.40 17.25
N LEU A 122 -10.65 3.37 18.11
CA LEU A 122 -9.72 4.44 17.79
C LEU A 122 -8.29 3.91 17.78
N GLN A 123 -7.38 4.62 17.09
CA GLN A 123 -5.95 4.34 17.24
C GLN A 123 -5.54 4.41 18.71
N ARG A 124 -4.65 3.50 19.13
CA ARG A 124 -4.03 3.45 20.46
C ARG A 124 -4.94 3.01 21.63
N THR A 125 -6.05 2.31 21.36
CA THR A 125 -6.94 1.75 22.41
C THR A 125 -6.74 0.24 22.64
N GLY A 126 -5.55 -0.29 22.35
CA GLY A 126 -5.24 -1.71 22.54
C GLY A 126 -5.78 -2.66 21.47
N THR A 127 -6.31 -2.14 20.35
CA THR A 127 -6.81 -2.98 19.23
C THR A 127 -5.74 -3.90 18.66
N THR A 128 -4.47 -3.47 18.62
CA THR A 128 -3.34 -4.30 18.20
C THR A 128 -3.07 -5.46 19.17
N LEU A 129 -3.16 -5.23 20.49
CA LEU A 129 -3.01 -6.30 21.48
C LEU A 129 -4.14 -7.32 21.34
N LEU A 130 -5.38 -6.84 21.24
CA LEU A 130 -6.55 -7.71 21.05
C LEU A 130 -6.45 -8.52 19.76
N TYR A 131 -5.99 -7.90 18.66
CA TYR A 131 -5.75 -8.58 17.40
C TYR A 131 -4.76 -9.74 17.56
N GLY A 132 -3.62 -9.49 18.20
CA GLY A 132 -2.61 -10.52 18.47
C GLY A 132 -3.16 -11.67 19.30
N LEU A 133 -3.88 -11.37 20.40
CA LEU A 133 -4.48 -12.40 21.26
C LEU A 133 -5.50 -13.28 20.51
N LEU A 134 -6.32 -12.70 19.65
CA LEU A 134 -7.29 -13.46 18.86
C LEU A 134 -6.62 -14.28 17.76
N ALA A 135 -5.52 -13.79 17.18
CA ALA A 135 -4.79 -14.46 16.10
C ALA A 135 -4.08 -15.75 16.53
N GLU A 136 -3.73 -15.89 17.82
CA GLU A 136 -3.10 -17.11 18.37
C GLU A 136 -4.06 -18.31 18.48
N GLY A 137 -5.38 -18.09 18.35
CA GLY A 137 -6.36 -19.16 18.43
C GLY A 137 -6.27 -20.11 17.22
N PRO A 138 -6.11 -21.44 17.40
CA PRO A 138 -5.97 -22.39 16.27
C PRO A 138 -7.23 -22.51 15.40
N ALA A 139 -8.38 -22.08 15.93
CA ALA A 139 -9.64 -22.00 15.19
C ALA A 139 -9.82 -20.66 14.45
N HIS A 140 -8.88 -19.73 14.57
CA HIS A 140 -8.96 -18.40 13.97
C HIS A 140 -7.94 -18.26 12.84
N ARG A 141 -8.33 -17.48 11.83
CA ARG A 141 -7.45 -17.07 10.73
C ARG A 141 -7.41 -15.54 10.70
N ALA A 142 -6.23 -14.97 10.90
CA ALA A 142 -6.01 -13.53 10.95
C ALA A 142 -4.99 -13.08 9.88
N PRO A 143 -5.30 -12.08 9.02
CA PRO A 143 -4.37 -11.61 7.99
C PRO A 143 -2.99 -11.25 8.54
N LEU A 144 -1.94 -11.93 8.08
CA LEU A 144 -0.57 -11.63 8.50
C LEU A 144 0.00 -10.50 7.63
N SER A 145 0.94 -9.72 8.17
CA SER A 145 1.51 -8.57 7.46
C SER A 145 2.07 -8.94 6.08
N TRP A 146 2.75 -10.08 5.96
CA TRP A 146 3.32 -10.54 4.69
C TRP A 146 2.25 -10.93 3.66
N GLU A 147 1.08 -11.37 4.10
CA GLU A 147 -0.05 -11.69 3.22
C GLU A 147 -0.75 -10.42 2.74
N ILE A 148 -0.76 -9.37 3.56
CA ILE A 148 -1.29 -8.06 3.17
C ILE A 148 -0.34 -7.38 2.19
N ASP A 149 0.96 -7.44 2.46
CA ASP A 149 2.01 -6.84 1.64
C ASP A 149 2.15 -7.54 0.29
N GLN A 150 1.94 -8.87 0.23
CA GLN A 150 2.01 -9.65 -1.00
C GLN A 150 0.85 -10.66 -1.08
N PRO A 151 -0.36 -10.22 -1.45
CA PRO A 151 -1.58 -11.03 -1.34
C PRO A 151 -1.75 -12.08 -2.43
N CYS A 152 -0.98 -12.01 -3.52
CA CYS A 152 -1.18 -12.86 -4.69
C CYS A 152 0.15 -13.47 -5.19
N PRO A 153 0.20 -14.79 -5.44
CA PRO A 153 -0.84 -15.78 -5.13
C PRO A 153 -1.04 -15.98 -3.62
N PRO A 154 -2.20 -16.43 -3.13
CA PRO A 154 -2.35 -16.82 -1.73
C PRO A 154 -1.39 -17.96 -1.41
N ALA A 155 -0.91 -18.03 -0.17
CA ALA A 155 -0.01 -19.10 0.25
C ALA A 155 -0.73 -20.46 0.29
N GLU A 156 0.02 -21.51 -0.02
CA GLU A 156 -0.48 -22.88 0.05
C GLU A 156 -0.46 -23.37 1.49
N THR A 157 -1.47 -24.14 1.89
CA THR A 157 -1.61 -24.64 3.27
C THR A 157 -0.40 -25.46 3.71
N GLU A 158 0.18 -26.26 2.81
CA GLU A 158 1.30 -27.17 3.10
C GLU A 158 2.60 -26.43 3.41
N THR A 159 2.83 -25.30 2.73
CA THR A 159 4.07 -24.52 2.83
C THR A 159 3.87 -23.19 3.56
N TYR A 160 2.70 -22.97 4.15
CA TYR A 160 2.25 -21.70 4.70
C TYR A 160 3.26 -21.04 5.66
N LEU A 161 3.82 -21.82 6.59
CA LEU A 161 4.78 -21.32 7.59
C LEU A 161 6.21 -21.15 7.04
N ALA A 162 6.48 -21.68 5.85
CA ALA A 162 7.77 -21.61 5.17
C ALA A 162 7.71 -20.71 3.92
N ASP A 163 6.64 -19.93 3.75
CA ASP A 163 6.48 -19.06 2.60
C ASP A 163 7.63 -18.02 2.56
N PRO A 164 8.37 -17.90 1.44
CA PRO A 164 9.52 -17.00 1.36
C PRO A 164 9.15 -15.53 1.60
N ARG A 165 7.89 -15.14 1.41
CA ARG A 165 7.40 -13.78 1.67
C ARG A 165 7.48 -13.40 3.15
N ILE A 166 7.50 -14.38 4.06
CA ILE A 166 7.64 -14.13 5.50
C ILE A 166 8.99 -13.44 5.77
N GLU A 167 10.09 -14.03 5.31
CA GLU A 167 11.43 -13.48 5.51
C GLU A 167 11.65 -12.20 4.68
N MET A 168 11.11 -12.13 3.46
CA MET A 168 11.16 -10.91 2.67
C MET A 168 10.49 -9.72 3.37
N THR A 169 9.35 -9.97 4.02
CA THR A 169 8.62 -8.94 4.77
C THR A 169 9.37 -8.56 6.03
N ARG A 170 9.93 -9.54 6.76
CA ARG A 170 10.75 -9.27 7.96
C ARG A 170 11.94 -8.35 7.63
N ALA A 171 12.66 -8.65 6.56
CA ALA A 171 13.80 -7.84 6.09
C ALA A 171 13.44 -6.40 5.67
N ARG A 172 12.15 -6.07 5.48
CA ARG A 172 11.68 -4.70 5.19
C ARG A 172 11.60 -3.84 6.45
N PHE A 173 11.50 -4.46 7.63
CA PHE A 173 11.35 -3.80 8.92
C PHE A 173 12.61 -3.82 9.80
N ASP A 174 13.60 -4.63 9.44
CA ASP A 174 14.95 -4.66 10.04
C ASP A 174 15.88 -3.62 9.39
#